data_AF-A0AAP2DWK7-F1
#
_entry.id   AF-A0AAP2DWK7-F1
#
_cell.length_a   1.000
_cell.length_b   1.000
_cell.length_c   1.000
_cell.angle_alpha   90.00
_cell.angle_beta   90.00
_cell.angle_gamma   90.00
#
_symmetry.space_group_name_H-M   'P 1'
#
loop_
_entity.id
_entity.type
_entity.pdbx_description
1 polymer ?
#
loop_
_entity_poly.entity_id
_entity_poly.type
_entity_poly.pdbx_seq_one_letter_code
_entity_poly.pdbx_strand_id
1 'polypeptide(L)'
;MNDLVKILMPISIMGTLGVAVVAFTRTLTDYILKKRMIDKGYVNEDTQAIFKQQMKPSLIESKYPSLKWGLIIFFAGLSLVLMEYIPYEIESPLPYGLFALFTSLGFLMYYFIVRKDQK
;
A
#
# COMPACT_ATOMS: atom_id res chain seq x y z
N MET A 1 29.32 14.20 6.28
CA MET A 1 27.91 13.75 6.23
C MET A 1 27.53 13.12 4.89
N ASN A 2 28.07 13.60 3.75
CA ASN A 2 27.74 13.09 2.40
C ASN A 2 28.22 11.65 2.11
N ASP A 3 29.33 11.20 2.70
CA ASP A 3 29.86 9.84 2.40
C ASP A 3 29.04 8.73 3.07
N LEU A 4 28.48 9.00 4.26
CA LEU A 4 27.56 8.08 4.93
C LEU A 4 26.27 7.88 4.13
N VAL A 5 25.73 8.96 3.57
CA VAL A 5 24.52 8.91 2.74
C VAL A 5 24.78 8.15 1.44
N LYS A 6 25.96 8.30 0.82
CA LYS A 6 26.35 7.52 -0.38
C LYS A 6 26.43 6.02 -0.15
N ILE A 7 26.84 5.59 1.05
CA ILE A 7 26.92 4.17 1.41
C ILE A 7 25.56 3.63 1.86
N LEU A 8 24.77 4.44 2.57
CA LEU A 8 23.46 4.04 3.11
C LEU A 8 22.38 3.90 2.03
N MET A 9 22.41 4.75 0.99
CA MET A 9 21.45 4.70 -0.13
C MET A 9 21.36 3.31 -0.79
N PRO A 10 22.46 2.71 -1.32
CA PRO A 10 22.38 1.40 -1.98
C PRO A 10 21.97 0.26 -1.03
N ILE A 11 22.37 0.32 0.24
CA ILE A 11 22.00 -0.69 1.24
C ILE A 11 20.50 -0.67 1.53
N SER A 12 19.91 0.52 1.67
CA SER A 12 18.47 0.67 1.92
C SER A 12 17.63 0.21 0.72
N ILE A 13 18.07 0.46 -0.50
CA ILE A 13 17.41 0.01 -1.74
C ILE A 13 17.47 -1.52 -1.86
N MET A 14 18.65 -2.13 -1.64
CA MET A 14 18.78 -3.59 -1.66
C MET A 14 17.94 -4.26 -0.56
N GLY A 15 17.92 -3.69 0.64
CA GLY A 15 17.12 -4.21 1.76
C GLY A 15 15.62 -4.17 1.48
N THR A 16 15.10 -3.03 1.00
CA THR A 16 13.68 -2.86 0.70
C THR A 16 13.21 -3.76 -0.44
N LEU A 17 14.01 -3.89 -1.51
CA LEU A 17 13.72 -4.83 -2.61
C LEU A 17 13.73 -6.29 -2.14
N GLY A 18 14.71 -6.69 -1.32
CA GLY A 18 14.78 -8.04 -0.78
C GLY A 18 13.56 -8.40 0.08
N VAL A 19 13.15 -7.49 0.97
CA VAL A 19 11.95 -7.67 1.80
C VAL A 19 10.70 -7.75 0.94
N ALA A 20 10.58 -6.91 -0.09
CA ALA A 20 9.43 -6.93 -1.00
C ALA A 20 9.31 -8.27 -1.74
N VAL A 21 10.42 -8.81 -2.26
CA VAL A 21 10.44 -10.11 -2.95
C VAL A 21 10.08 -11.26 -2.01
N VAL A 22 10.62 -11.27 -0.79
CA VAL A 22 10.29 -12.30 0.20
C VAL A 22 8.81 -12.23 0.60
N ALA A 23 8.30 -11.03 0.87
CA ALA A 23 6.89 -10.83 1.21
C ALA A 23 5.96 -11.24 0.07
N PHE A 24 6.31 -10.89 -1.17
CA PHE A 24 5.57 -11.28 -2.36
C PHE A 24 5.55 -12.81 -2.54
N THR A 25 6.71 -13.45 -2.40
CA THR A 25 6.84 -14.91 -2.53
C THR A 25 6.08 -15.64 -1.44
N ARG A 26 6.13 -15.18 -0.19
CA ARG A 26 5.33 -15.72 0.92
C ARG A 26 3.84 -15.63 0.64
N THR A 27 3.38 -14.45 0.20
CA THR A 27 1.96 -14.21 -0.12
C THR A 27 1.46 -15.15 -1.23
N LEU A 28 2.25 -15.34 -2.29
CA LEU A 28 1.94 -16.28 -3.36
C LEU A 28 1.93 -17.73 -2.86
N THR A 29 2.89 -18.10 -2.04
CA THR A 29 3.01 -19.47 -1.51
C THR A 29 1.83 -19.81 -0.61
N ASP A 30 1.46 -18.91 0.31
CA ASP A 30 0.31 -19.09 1.19
C ASP A 30 -1.00 -19.19 0.39
N TYR A 31 -1.14 -18.38 -0.68
CA TYR A 31 -2.29 -18.47 -1.57
C TYR A 31 -2.36 -19.83 -2.29
N ILE A 32 -1.25 -20.30 -2.86
CA ILE A 32 -1.21 -21.59 -3.56
C ILE A 32 -1.46 -22.74 -2.60
N LEU A 33 -0.89 -22.69 -1.40
CA LEU A 33 -1.10 -23.69 -0.35
C LEU A 33 -2.57 -23.72 0.06
N LYS A 34 -3.17 -22.57 0.35
CA LYS A 34 -4.59 -22.46 0.72
C LYS A 34 -5.50 -22.97 -0.40
N LYS A 35 -5.22 -22.62 -1.65
CA LYS A 35 -5.94 -23.13 -2.81
C LYS A 35 -5.84 -24.65 -2.93
N ARG A 36 -4.63 -25.20 -2.81
CA ARG A 36 -4.40 -26.67 -2.86
C ARG A 36 -5.04 -27.41 -1.68
N MET A 37 -5.11 -26.81 -0.49
CA MET A 37 -5.80 -27.40 0.65
C MET A 37 -7.32 -27.48 0.42
N ILE A 38 -7.91 -26.45 -0.19
CA ILE A 38 -9.32 -26.42 -0.59
C ILE A 38 -9.58 -27.45 -1.69
N ASP A 39 -8.77 -27.47 -2.75
CA ASP A 39 -8.93 -28.38 -3.90
C ASP A 39 -8.78 -29.86 -3.51
N LYS A 40 -7.99 -30.18 -2.48
CA LYS A 40 -7.78 -31.54 -1.97
C LYS A 40 -8.79 -31.99 -0.90
N GLY A 41 -9.79 -31.17 -0.57
CA GLY A 41 -10.85 -31.55 0.36
C GLY A 41 -10.42 -31.63 1.83
N TYR A 42 -9.25 -31.09 2.21
CA TYR A 42 -8.78 -31.05 3.61
C TYR A 42 -9.49 -29.99 4.47
N VAL A 43 -10.57 -29.40 3.97
CA VAL A 43 -11.29 -28.32 4.64
C VAL A 43 -12.71 -28.76 4.92
N ASN A 44 -12.85 -29.56 5.99
CA ASN A 44 -14.15 -29.80 6.63
C ASN A 44 -14.87 -28.45 6.80
N GLU A 45 -16.16 -28.41 6.49
CA GLU A 45 -17.01 -27.22 6.55
C GLU A 45 -16.93 -26.53 7.93
N ASP A 46 -16.65 -27.30 8.98
CA ASP A 46 -16.43 -26.84 10.36
C ASP A 46 -15.14 -26.02 10.54
N THR A 47 -14.04 -26.37 9.85
CA THR A 47 -12.78 -25.61 9.91
C THR A 47 -12.88 -24.31 9.11
N GLN A 48 -13.69 -24.28 8.04
CA GLN A 48 -13.98 -23.06 7.28
C GLN A 48 -14.69 -22.00 8.13
N ALA A 49 -15.56 -22.41 9.04
CA ALA A 49 -16.25 -21.50 9.96
C ALA A 49 -15.26 -20.82 10.93
N ILE A 50 -14.29 -21.57 11.46
CA ILE A 50 -13.25 -21.06 12.37
C ILE A 50 -12.30 -20.11 11.64
N PHE A 51 -11.86 -20.44 10.41
CA PHE A 51 -11.07 -19.54 9.58
C PHE A 51 -11.82 -18.28 9.17
N LYS A 52 -13.13 -18.36 8.87
CA LYS A 52 -13.96 -17.17 8.57
C LYS A 52 -14.16 -16.27 9.79
N GLN A 53 -14.19 -16.85 11.00
CA GLN A 53 -14.35 -16.09 12.24
C GLN A 53 -13.04 -15.41 12.68
N GLN A 54 -11.88 -16.06 12.47
CA GLN A 54 -10.57 -15.45 12.69
C GLN A 54 -10.15 -14.47 11.58
N MET A 55 -10.72 -14.60 10.38
CA MET A 55 -10.63 -13.60 9.30
C MET A 55 -11.70 -12.48 9.44
N LYS A 56 -12.05 -12.12 10.67
CA LYS A 56 -12.61 -10.80 10.98
C LYS A 56 -11.56 -9.84 11.58
N PRO A 57 -10.38 -9.58 10.97
CA PRO A 57 -9.77 -8.29 11.17
C PRO A 57 -10.76 -7.31 10.52
N SER A 58 -11.41 -6.46 11.32
CA SER A 58 -12.11 -5.24 10.88
C SER A 58 -12.65 -5.30 9.45
N LEU A 59 -13.93 -5.67 9.25
CA LEU A 59 -14.63 -5.73 7.94
C LEU A 59 -14.46 -4.47 7.04
N ILE A 60 -13.91 -3.40 7.60
CA ILE A 60 -13.57 -2.12 6.97
C ILE A 60 -12.24 -2.17 6.20
N GLU A 61 -11.26 -2.96 6.65
CA GLU A 61 -9.91 -2.99 6.08
C GLU A 61 -9.80 -3.88 4.83
N SER A 62 -10.68 -4.88 4.71
CA SER A 62 -10.64 -5.88 3.63
C SER A 62 -11.50 -5.55 2.41
N LYS A 63 -12.48 -4.64 2.51
CA LYS A 63 -13.41 -4.37 1.39
C LYS A 63 -12.76 -3.52 0.28
N TYR A 64 -11.81 -2.63 0.63
CA TYR A 64 -11.18 -1.72 -0.33
C TYR A 64 -9.68 -1.39 -0.08
N PRO A 65 -8.81 -2.35 0.26
CA PRO A 65 -7.40 -2.06 0.50
C PRO A 65 -6.71 -1.47 -0.75
N SER A 66 -7.09 -1.92 -1.95
CA SER A 66 -6.56 -1.41 -3.22
C SER A 66 -7.06 0.01 -3.55
N LEU A 67 -8.25 0.39 -3.09
CA LEU A 67 -8.82 1.72 -3.35
C LEU A 67 -8.04 2.81 -2.62
N LYS A 68 -7.56 2.50 -1.39
CA LYS A 68 -6.69 3.40 -0.61
C LYS A 68 -5.42 3.73 -1.39
N TRP A 69 -4.69 2.70 -1.82
CA TRP A 69 -3.40 2.87 -2.50
C TRP A 69 -3.57 3.49 -3.89
N GLY A 70 -4.60 3.09 -4.65
CA GLY A 70 -4.90 3.70 -5.95
C GLY A 70 -5.16 5.19 -5.86
N LEU A 71 -5.95 5.63 -4.88
CA LEU A 71 -6.28 7.05 -4.71
C LEU A 71 -5.08 7.88 -4.25
N ILE A 72 -4.27 7.36 -3.31
CA ILE A 72 -3.05 8.03 -2.84
C ILE A 72 -2.05 8.18 -4.00
N ILE A 73 -1.79 7.11 -4.77
CA ILE A 73 -0.86 7.14 -5.91
C ILE A 73 -1.38 8.07 -7.00
N PHE A 74 -2.69 8.11 -7.24
CA PHE A 74 -3.29 9.01 -8.22
C PHE A 74 -3.04 10.48 -7.87
N PHE A 75 -3.33 10.90 -6.64
CA PHE A 75 -3.10 12.30 -6.25
C PHE A 75 -1.60 12.64 -6.12
N ALA A 76 -0.79 11.72 -5.60
CA ALA A 76 0.66 11.90 -5.55
C ALA A 76 1.24 12.07 -6.97
N GLY A 77 0.85 11.21 -7.91
CA GLY A 77 1.25 11.31 -9.31
C GLY A 77 0.75 12.60 -9.97
N LEU A 78 -0.48 13.01 -9.69
CA LEU A 78 -1.04 14.27 -10.20
C LEU A 78 -0.21 15.48 -9.76
N SER A 79 0.30 15.48 -8.52
CA SER A 79 1.17 16.57 -8.05
C SER A 79 2.50 16.64 -8.78
N LEU A 80 3.08 15.49 -9.15
CA LEU A 80 4.32 15.44 -9.95
C LEU A 80 4.08 15.97 -11.37
N VAL A 81 2.94 15.62 -11.99
CA VAL A 81 2.57 16.17 -13.30
C VAL A 81 2.41 17.69 -13.22
N LEU A 82 1.80 18.21 -12.15
CA LEU A 82 1.62 19.66 -11.96
C LEU A 82 2.94 20.39 -11.68
N MET A 83 3.91 19.75 -11.02
CA MET A 83 5.24 20.34 -10.79
C MET A 83 5.98 20.67 -12.08
N GLU A 84 5.81 19.86 -13.13
CA GLU A 84 6.47 20.10 -14.43
C GLU A 84 6.10 21.46 -15.03
N TYR A 85 4.89 21.96 -14.74
CA TYR A 85 4.40 23.23 -15.29
C TYR A 85 4.67 24.44 -14.40
N ILE A 86 5.20 24.23 -13.18
CA ILE A 86 5.46 25.31 -12.23
C ILE A 86 6.97 25.60 -12.24
N PRO A 87 7.41 26.80 -12.64
CA PRO A 87 8.81 27.18 -12.46
C PRO A 87 9.09 27.32 -10.95
N TYR A 88 9.98 26.49 -10.42
CA TYR A 88 10.39 26.54 -9.01
C TYR A 88 11.92 26.50 -8.89
N GLU A 89 12.44 27.15 -7.84
CA GLU A 89 13.87 27.07 -7.50
C GLU A 89 14.16 25.80 -6.72
N ILE A 90 15.33 25.19 -6.93
CA ILE A 90 15.71 23.89 -6.33
C ILE A 90 15.69 23.93 -4.78
N GLU A 91 15.95 25.09 -4.19
CA GLU A 91 15.93 25.31 -2.73
C GLU A 91 14.53 25.67 -2.19
N SER A 92 13.52 25.76 -3.06
CA SER A 92 12.17 26.12 -2.65
C SER A 92 11.49 24.96 -1.94
N PRO A 93 10.77 25.21 -0.82
CA PRO A 93 9.95 24.20 -0.16
C PRO A 93 8.67 23.86 -0.95
N LEU A 94 8.40 24.57 -2.05
CA LEU A 94 7.17 24.48 -2.84
C LEU A 94 6.89 23.06 -3.39
N PRO A 95 7.88 22.32 -3.96
CA PRO A 95 7.65 20.97 -4.46
C PRO A 95 7.20 20.03 -3.33
N TYR A 96 7.92 20.02 -2.21
CA TYR A 96 7.60 19.14 -1.09
C TYR A 96 6.22 19.46 -0.48
N GLY A 97 5.87 20.74 -0.39
CA GLY A 97 4.55 21.19 0.06
C GLY A 97 3.43 20.75 -0.89
N LEU A 98 3.61 20.93 -2.20
CA LEU A 98 2.62 20.55 -3.21
C LEU A 98 2.37 19.04 -3.21
N PHE A 99 3.44 18.25 -3.14
CA PHE A 99 3.33 16.79 -3.07
C PHE A 99 2.59 16.32 -1.80
N ALA A 100 2.93 16.90 -0.65
CA ALA A 100 2.28 16.57 0.63
C ALA A 100 0.79 16.95 0.64
N LEU A 101 0.43 18.11 0.09
CA LEU A 101 -0.96 18.57 0.00
C LEU A 101 -1.82 17.63 -0.84
N PHE A 102 -1.36 17.27 -2.03
CA PHE A 102 -2.10 16.36 -2.91
C PHE A 102 -2.20 14.96 -2.31
N THR A 103 -1.12 14.45 -1.72
CA THR A 103 -1.13 13.15 -1.02
C THR A 103 -2.16 13.16 0.12
N SER A 104 -2.19 14.24 0.91
CA SER A 104 -3.17 14.42 2.00
C SER A 104 -4.61 14.46 1.48
N LEU A 105 -4.86 15.13 0.35
CA LEU A 105 -6.16 15.12 -0.33
C LEU A 105 -6.60 13.71 -0.72
N GLY A 106 -5.68 12.86 -1.21
CA GLY A 106 -5.95 11.45 -1.48
C GLY A 106 -6.39 10.69 -0.23
N PHE A 107 -5.74 10.92 0.92
CA PHE A 107 -6.14 10.32 2.20
C PHE A 107 -7.51 10.82 2.70
N LEU A 108 -7.77 12.13 2.60
CA LEU A 108 -9.03 12.74 2.98
C LEU A 108 -10.19 12.18 2.14
N MET A 109 -10.02 12.11 0.81
CA MET A 109 -11.03 11.51 -0.07
C MET A 109 -11.28 10.04 0.26
N TYR A 110 -10.22 9.25 0.51
CA TYR A 110 -10.39 7.86 0.94
C TYR A 110 -11.20 7.77 2.25
N TYR A 111 -10.89 8.63 3.23
CA TYR A 111 -11.64 8.68 4.48
C TYR A 111 -13.12 8.97 4.28
N PHE A 112 -13.48 9.93 3.41
CA PHE A 112 -14.87 10.22 3.09
C PHE A 112 -15.59 9.05 2.40
N ILE A 113 -14.91 8.36 1.47
CA ILE A 113 -15.46 7.18 0.79
C ILE A 113 -15.74 6.06 1.79
N VAL A 114 -14.78 5.73 2.65
CA VAL A 114 -14.95 4.69 3.67
C VAL A 114 -16.03 5.09 4.66
N ARG A 115 -16.04 6.34 5.14
CA ARG A 115 -17.06 6.84 6.06
C ARG A 115 -18.48 6.74 5.50
N LYS A 116 -18.65 6.88 4.18
CA LYS A 116 -19.94 6.74 3.51
C LYS A 116 -20.40 5.27 3.44
N ASP A 117 -19.48 4.33 3.28
CA ASP A 117 -19.79 2.90 3.21
C ASP A 117 -20.06 2.27 4.60
N GLN A 118 -19.74 2.98 5.68
CA GLN A 118 -20.02 2.58 7.07
C GLN A 118 -21.42 3.00 7.58
N LYS A 119 -22.17 3.82 6.84
CA LYS A 119 -23.56 4.21 7.15
C LYS A 119 -24.53 3.35 6.36
#